data_AF-M6VGS8-F1
#
_entry.id   AF-M6VGS8-F1
#
_cell.length_a   1.000
_cell.length_b   1.000
_cell.length_c   1.000
_cell.angle_alpha   90.00
_cell.angle_beta   90.00
_cell.angle_gamma   90.00
#
_symmetry.space_group_name_H-M   'P 1'
#
loop_
_entity.id
_entity.type
_entity.pdbx_description
1 polymer ?
#
loop_
_entity_poly.entity_id
_entity_poly.type
_entity_poly.pdbx_seq_one_letter_code
_entity_poly.pdbx_strand_id
1 'polypeptide(L)'
;MQMSVAASRAMLPRYNWILSHQFNTREDILTYVNLLINSPPGSIWLAILGRWRPDGTDWGTHAVPVLRTSQGIVVMPTNVRSMTLENYRRLLTPTMDPNQVISNLEFPNRVLRILVTIQLGDLHQNTFDVMVSNRNCTGEGEGRRGTGGFPTSTSVNQCSSESGRCMLQ
;
A
#
# COMPACT_ATOMS: atom_id res chain seq x y z
N MET A 1 -0.88 7.20 8.76
CA MET A 1 0.12 6.77 7.75
C MET A 1 0.92 5.55 8.19
N GLN A 2 1.53 5.53 9.38
CA GLN A 2 2.34 4.38 9.86
C GLN A 2 1.59 3.05 9.84
N MET A 3 0.32 3.01 10.30
CA MET A 3 -0.50 1.79 10.22
C MET A 3 -0.70 1.27 8.79
N SER A 4 -0.85 2.17 7.80
CA SER A 4 -1.05 1.78 6.40
C SER A 4 0.20 1.13 5.81
N VAL A 5 1.39 1.62 6.18
CA VAL A 5 2.67 1.01 5.78
C VAL A 5 2.85 -0.34 6.46
N ALA A 6 2.56 -0.45 7.76
CA ALA A 6 2.63 -1.72 8.49
C ALA A 6 1.70 -2.79 7.89
N ALA A 7 0.45 -2.41 7.54
CA ALA A 7 -0.49 -3.29 6.87
C ALA A 7 0.01 -3.72 5.48
N SER A 8 0.59 -2.80 4.71
CA SER A 8 1.14 -3.13 3.38
C SER A 8 2.31 -4.13 3.49
N ARG A 9 3.21 -3.93 4.47
CA ARG A 9 4.28 -4.87 4.80
C ARG A 9 3.75 -6.23 5.27
N ALA A 10 2.63 -6.27 5.99
CA ALA A 10 2.00 -7.54 6.35
C ALA A 10 1.43 -8.29 5.14
N MET A 11 0.94 -7.57 4.11
CA MET A 11 0.39 -8.17 2.89
C MET A 11 1.47 -8.76 1.97
N LEU A 12 2.57 -8.05 1.77
CA LEU A 12 3.71 -8.50 0.96
C LEU A 12 5.02 -8.27 1.73
N PRO A 13 5.33 -9.12 2.72
CA PRO A 13 6.47 -8.92 3.63
C PRO A 13 7.82 -9.00 2.95
N ARG A 14 7.89 -9.63 1.77
CA ARG A 14 9.11 -9.79 0.96
C ARG A 14 9.42 -8.61 0.06
N TYR A 15 8.59 -7.58 0.05
CA TYR A 15 8.77 -6.43 -0.82
C TYR A 15 9.01 -5.17 0.00
N ASN A 16 9.87 -4.30 -0.53
CA ASN A 16 10.02 -2.96 0.01
C ASN A 16 8.76 -2.15 -0.28
N TRP A 17 8.21 -1.54 0.77
CA TRP A 17 7.11 -0.60 0.66
C TRP A 17 7.63 0.81 0.94
N ILE A 18 7.70 1.63 -0.11
CA ILE A 18 8.29 2.97 -0.07
C ILE A 18 7.16 4.00 0.07
N LEU A 19 7.13 4.70 1.19
CA LEU A 19 6.14 5.74 1.47
C LEU A 19 6.59 7.07 0.85
N SER A 20 5.70 7.73 0.09
CA SER A 20 5.94 9.07 -0.41
C SER A 20 5.81 10.14 0.69
N HIS A 21 6.25 11.36 0.40
CA HIS A 21 5.77 12.54 1.14
C HIS A 21 4.24 12.70 0.98
N GLN A 22 3.64 13.47 1.88
CA GLN A 22 2.25 13.87 1.77
C GLN A 22 2.14 15.15 0.95
N PHE A 23 1.39 15.10 -0.14
CA PHE A 23 1.14 16.22 -1.03
C PHE A 23 -0.22 16.84 -0.73
N ASN A 24 -0.25 18.15 -0.47
CA ASN A 24 -1.44 18.85 0.03
C ASN A 24 -1.98 19.95 -0.91
N THR A 25 -1.22 20.30 -1.94
CA THR A 25 -1.61 21.33 -2.92
C THR A 25 -1.84 20.71 -4.29
N ARG A 26 -2.65 21.37 -5.13
CA ARG A 26 -2.91 20.88 -6.50
C ARG A 26 -1.63 20.83 -7.34
N GLU A 27 -0.75 21.80 -7.18
CA GLU A 27 0.52 21.88 -7.91
C GLU A 27 1.50 20.76 -7.50
N ASP A 28 1.64 20.51 -6.20
CA ASP A 28 2.45 19.40 -5.69
C ASP A 28 1.93 18.05 -6.15
N ILE A 29 0.61 17.86 -6.08
CA ILE A 29 -0.06 16.65 -6.55
C ILE A 29 0.17 16.46 -8.06
N LEU A 30 0.05 17.52 -8.86
CA LEU A 30 0.28 17.47 -10.30
C LEU A 30 1.73 17.10 -10.63
N THR A 31 2.69 17.73 -9.94
CA THR A 31 4.11 17.40 -10.07
C THR A 31 4.38 15.94 -9.72
N TYR A 32 3.80 15.48 -8.62
CA TYR A 32 3.97 14.10 -8.18
C TYR A 32 3.33 13.08 -9.12
N VAL A 33 2.13 13.37 -9.64
CA VAL A 33 1.47 12.51 -10.64
C VAL A 33 2.30 12.39 -11.92
N ASN A 34 2.96 13.46 -12.36
CA ASN A 34 3.91 13.38 -13.48
C ASN A 34 5.08 12.43 -13.19
N LEU A 35 5.57 12.37 -11.94
CA LEU A 35 6.59 11.37 -11.55
C LEU A 35 6.05 9.94 -11.65
N LEU A 36 4.79 9.70 -11.26
CA LEU A 36 4.17 8.38 -11.42
C LEU A 36 4.06 7.99 -12.90
N ILE A 37 3.66 8.92 -13.77
CA ILE A 37 3.57 8.70 -15.22
C ILE A 37 4.93 8.37 -15.83
N ASN A 38 5.99 9.01 -15.34
CA ASN A 38 7.37 8.80 -15.81
C ASN A 38 8.06 7.59 -15.16
N SER A 39 7.38 6.89 -14.24
CA SER A 39 7.90 5.64 -13.66
C SER A 39 7.83 4.48 -14.68
N PRO A 40 8.64 3.42 -14.52
CA PRO A 40 8.61 2.26 -15.40
C PRO A 40 7.23 1.58 -15.45
N PRO A 41 6.78 1.08 -16.62
CA PRO A 41 5.66 0.15 -16.70
C PRO A 41 5.84 -1.03 -15.74
N GLY A 42 4.75 -1.42 -15.07
CA GLY A 42 4.74 -2.42 -14.00
C GLY A 42 4.85 -1.85 -12.59
N SER A 43 5.13 -0.54 -12.44
CA SER A 43 5.12 0.10 -11.12
C SER A 43 3.72 0.12 -10.51
N ILE A 44 3.63 -0.24 -9.22
CA ILE A 44 2.37 -0.33 -8.47
C ILE A 44 2.45 0.50 -7.20
N TRP A 45 1.36 1.21 -6.91
CA TRP A 45 1.20 1.95 -5.67
C TRP A 45 -0.14 1.67 -5.02
N LEU A 46 -0.17 1.74 -3.70
CA LEU A 46 -1.39 2.01 -2.96
C LEU A 46 -1.47 3.53 -2.71
N ALA A 47 -2.38 4.21 -3.40
CA ALA A 47 -2.62 5.63 -3.18
C ALA A 47 -3.62 5.83 -2.03
N ILE A 48 -3.21 6.59 -1.03
CA ILE A 48 -4.02 7.03 0.10
C ILE A 48 -4.43 8.48 -0.16
N LEU A 49 -5.73 8.71 -0.09
CA LEU A 49 -6.38 9.93 -0.56
C LEU A 49 -7.10 10.59 0.61
N GLY A 50 -6.95 11.91 0.73
CA GLY A 50 -7.89 12.74 1.49
C GLY A 50 -8.74 13.53 0.51
N ARG A 51 -10.06 13.37 0.63
CA ARG A 51 -11.03 14.04 -0.24
C ARG A 51 -12.01 14.88 0.59
N TRP A 52 -12.35 16.06 0.08
CA TRP A 52 -13.29 17.01 0.68
C TRP A 52 -14.38 17.35 -0.31
N ARG A 53 -15.58 17.66 0.17
CA ARG A 53 -16.53 18.39 -0.67
C ARG A 53 -15.95 19.75 -1.07
N PRO A 54 -16.37 20.31 -2.23
CA PRO A 54 -15.89 21.62 -2.67
C PRO A 54 -16.08 22.74 -1.62
N ASP A 55 -17.12 22.65 -0.79
CA ASP A 55 -17.44 23.56 0.32
C ASP A 55 -16.55 23.37 1.57
N GLY A 56 -15.60 22.44 1.54
CA GLY A 56 -14.69 22.15 2.65
C GLY A 56 -15.25 21.20 3.72
N THR A 57 -16.48 20.71 3.55
CA THR A 57 -17.11 19.79 4.51
C THR A 57 -16.82 18.32 4.18
N ASP A 58 -17.20 17.42 5.10
CA ASP A 58 -17.34 15.98 4.86
C ASP A 58 -16.04 15.29 4.39
N TRP A 59 -14.97 15.52 5.17
CA TRP A 59 -13.67 14.89 4.98
C TRP A 59 -13.76 13.36 5.03
N GLY A 60 -13.14 12.70 4.06
CA GLY A 60 -12.97 11.25 4.08
C GLY A 60 -11.60 10.83 3.58
N THR A 61 -11.03 9.82 4.24
CA THR A 61 -9.87 9.09 3.73
C THR A 61 -10.31 7.93 2.87
N HIS A 62 -9.56 7.66 1.81
CA HIS A 62 -9.81 6.52 0.93
C HIS A 62 -8.49 5.93 0.43
N ALA A 63 -8.51 4.70 -0.05
CA ALA A 63 -7.34 4.07 -0.64
C ALA A 63 -7.69 3.35 -1.94
N VAL A 64 -6.86 3.55 -2.96
CA VAL A 64 -7.03 2.95 -4.30
C VAL A 64 -5.70 2.40 -4.81
N PRO A 65 -5.69 1.23 -5.46
CA PRO A 65 -4.54 0.78 -6.22
C PRO A 65 -4.31 1.66 -7.45
N VAL A 66 -3.05 1.91 -7.76
CA VAL A 66 -2.60 2.63 -8.96
C VAL A 66 -1.55 1.78 -9.66
N LEU A 67 -1.70 1.60 -10.98
CA LEU A 67 -0.80 0.82 -11.82
C LEU A 67 -0.27 1.68 -12.95
N ARG A 68 1.05 1.68 -13.14
CA ARG A 68 1.67 2.17 -14.37
C ARG A 68 1.69 1.03 -15.40
N THR A 69 0.94 1.19 -16.49
CA THR A 69 0.98 0.28 -17.66
C THR A 69 1.99 0.80 -18.68
N SER A 70 2.08 0.24 -19.89
CA SER A 70 2.78 0.89 -21.01
C SER A 70 1.99 2.07 -21.59
N GLN A 71 0.66 2.02 -21.53
CA GLN A 71 -0.25 2.99 -22.14
C GLN A 71 -0.59 4.19 -21.24
N GLY A 72 -0.33 4.09 -19.94
CA GLY A 72 -0.58 5.16 -18.98
C GLY A 72 -0.74 4.68 -17.56
N ILE A 73 -1.22 5.59 -16.71
CA ILE A 73 -1.64 5.30 -15.34
C ILE A 73 -3.08 4.80 -15.35
N VAL A 74 -3.31 3.73 -14.59
CA VAL A 74 -4.63 3.19 -14.27
C VAL A 74 -4.87 3.38 -12.78
N VAL A 75 -5.95 4.08 -12.43
CA VAL A 75 -6.43 4.19 -11.05
C VAL A 75 -7.58 3.21 -10.90
N MET A 76 -7.51 2.29 -9.94
CA MET A 76 -8.53 1.27 -9.71
C MET A 76 -9.46 1.70 -8.58
N PRO A 77 -10.72 2.10 -8.85
CA PRO A 77 -11.65 2.49 -7.80
C PRO A 77 -11.95 1.30 -6.88
N THR A 78 -12.05 1.58 -5.57
CA THR A 78 -12.40 0.60 -4.53
C THR A 78 -13.71 1.02 -3.85
N ASN A 79 -14.47 0.04 -3.33
CA ASN A 79 -15.74 0.26 -2.60
C ASN A 79 -16.79 1.08 -3.39
N VAL A 80 -16.87 0.87 -4.71
CA VAL A 80 -17.86 1.54 -5.59
C VAL A 80 -19.17 0.74 -5.68
N ARG A 81 -20.02 0.85 -4.65
CA ARG A 81 -21.21 -0.02 -4.48
C ARG A 81 -22.29 0.13 -5.56
N SER A 82 -22.44 1.31 -6.16
CA SER A 82 -23.51 1.63 -7.11
C SER A 82 -23.06 1.64 -8.58
N MET A 83 -21.87 1.12 -8.88
CA MET A 83 -21.28 1.17 -10.21
C MET A 83 -21.50 -0.12 -11.00
N THR A 84 -21.89 0.01 -12.27
CA THR A 84 -21.99 -1.15 -13.18
C THR A 84 -20.60 -1.65 -13.58
N LEU A 85 -20.49 -2.93 -13.95
CA LEU A 85 -19.23 -3.51 -14.46
C LEU A 85 -18.70 -2.76 -15.68
N GLU A 86 -19.59 -2.32 -16.57
CA GLU A 86 -19.22 -1.58 -17.77
C GLU A 86 -18.61 -0.21 -17.44
N ASN A 87 -19.23 0.53 -16.52
CA ASN A 87 -18.68 1.80 -16.02
C ASN A 87 -17.34 1.58 -15.30
N TYR A 88 -17.24 0.52 -14.51
CA TYR A 88 -15.99 0.16 -13.84
C TYR A 88 -14.86 -0.06 -14.84
N ARG A 89 -15.10 -0.85 -15.90
CA ARG A 89 -14.11 -1.10 -16.96
C ARG A 89 -13.69 0.19 -17.67
N ARG A 90 -14.62 1.11 -17.91
CA ARG A 90 -14.30 2.43 -18.50
C ARG A 90 -13.35 3.24 -17.62
N LEU A 91 -13.53 3.22 -16.29
CA LEU A 91 -12.63 3.90 -15.36
C LEU A 91 -11.24 3.28 -15.28
N LEU A 92 -11.07 2.02 -15.72
CA LEU A 92 -9.75 1.37 -15.80
C LEU A 92 -8.97 1.72 -17.07
N THR A 93 -9.46 2.63 -17.91
CA THR A 93 -8.76 3.08 -19.11
C THR A 93 -7.46 3.79 -18.72
N PRO A 94 -6.28 3.36 -19.20
CA PRO A 94 -5.03 4.03 -18.93
C PRO A 94 -5.02 5.45 -19.49
N THR A 95 -4.39 6.39 -18.79
CA THR A 95 -4.18 7.76 -19.28
C THR A 95 -2.78 8.27 -19.00
N MET A 96 -2.25 9.07 -19.92
CA MET A 96 -1.02 9.84 -19.76
C MET A 96 -1.27 11.31 -19.39
N ASP A 97 -2.54 11.74 -19.36
CA ASP A 97 -2.88 13.10 -18.92
C ASP A 97 -2.86 13.17 -17.39
N PRO A 98 -1.94 13.93 -16.77
CA PRO A 98 -1.86 14.04 -15.33
C PRO A 98 -3.13 14.64 -14.70
N ASN A 99 -3.85 15.51 -15.41
CA ASN A 99 -5.12 16.03 -14.89
C ASN A 99 -6.21 14.97 -14.86
N GLN A 100 -6.28 14.13 -15.89
CA GLN A 100 -7.18 12.98 -15.90
C GLN A 100 -6.81 11.96 -14.82
N VAL A 101 -5.53 11.71 -14.56
CA VAL A 101 -5.10 10.85 -13.43
C VAL A 101 -5.64 11.41 -12.11
N ILE A 102 -5.49 12.72 -11.87
CA ILE A 102 -6.01 13.32 -10.63
C ILE A 102 -7.53 13.24 -10.59
N SER A 103 -8.23 13.48 -11.70
CA SER A 103 -9.68 13.33 -11.78
C SER A 103 -10.12 11.89 -11.46
N ASN A 104 -9.36 10.88 -11.89
CA ASN A 104 -9.62 9.48 -11.55
C ASN A 104 -9.35 9.17 -10.05
N LEU A 105 -8.48 9.94 -9.39
CA LEU A 105 -8.25 9.89 -7.94
C LEU A 105 -9.30 10.67 -7.14
N GLU A 106 -10.19 11.41 -7.79
CA GLU A 106 -11.31 12.11 -7.16
C GLU A 106 -12.55 11.21 -7.04
N PHE A 107 -13.64 11.77 -6.54
CA PHE A 107 -14.96 11.12 -6.52
C PHE A 107 -16.02 12.16 -6.86
N PRO A 108 -17.21 11.77 -7.37
CA PRO A 108 -18.31 12.72 -7.54
C PRO A 108 -18.51 13.59 -6.29
N ASN A 109 -18.49 14.91 -6.49
CA ASN A 109 -18.59 15.93 -5.43
C ASN A 109 -17.53 15.87 -4.33
N ARG A 110 -16.37 15.24 -4.58
CA ARG A 110 -15.24 15.27 -3.65
C ARG A 110 -13.91 15.47 -4.38
N VAL A 111 -13.26 16.59 -4.06
CA VAL A 111 -11.99 17.01 -4.67
C VAL A 111 -10.82 16.45 -3.87
N LEU A 112 -9.75 16.07 -4.57
CA LEU A 112 -8.53 15.59 -3.96
C LEU A 112 -7.82 16.76 -3.27
N ARG A 113 -7.42 16.58 -2.02
CA ARG A 113 -6.59 17.56 -1.29
C ARG A 113 -5.36 16.94 -0.68
N ILE A 114 -5.39 15.65 -0.36
CA ILE A 114 -4.24 14.93 0.16
C ILE A 114 -3.96 13.73 -0.74
N LEU A 115 -2.72 13.60 -1.18
CA LEU A 115 -2.20 12.40 -1.83
C LEU A 115 -0.96 11.91 -1.09
N VAL A 116 -0.96 10.62 -0.76
CA VAL A 116 0.20 9.85 -0.30
C VAL A 116 0.20 8.56 -1.11
N THR A 117 1.35 8.01 -1.48
CA THR A 117 1.43 6.67 -2.04
C THR A 117 2.35 5.78 -1.24
N ILE A 118 2.07 4.49 -1.30
CA ILE A 118 2.97 3.43 -0.83
C ILE A 118 3.33 2.61 -2.06
N GLN A 119 4.55 2.78 -2.57
CA GLN A 119 5.05 2.06 -3.74
C GLN A 119 5.49 0.66 -3.36
N LEU A 120 5.10 -0.33 -4.17
CA LEU A 120 5.71 -1.65 -4.14
C LEU A 120 7.05 -1.57 -4.90
N GLY A 121 8.14 -1.61 -4.16
CA GLY A 121 9.51 -1.62 -4.67
C GLY A 121 10.02 -3.05 -4.88
N ASP A 122 11.34 -3.20 -4.94
CA ASP A 122 11.99 -4.48 -5.18
C ASP A 122 11.82 -5.47 -4.02
N LEU A 123 12.13 -6.73 -4.31
CA LEU A 123 12.24 -7.77 -3.30
C LEU A 123 13.26 -7.36 -2.24
N HIS A 124 12.79 -7.28 -1.01
CA HIS A 124 13.62 -7.14 0.16
C HIS A 124 13.79 -8.50 0.83
N GLN A 125 15.00 -8.84 1.22
CA GLN A 125 15.22 -9.96 2.12
C GLN A 125 14.70 -9.57 3.49
N ASN A 126 13.42 -9.86 3.74
CA ASN A 126 12.85 -9.69 5.06
C ASN A 126 13.56 -10.68 6.01
N THR A 127 14.30 -10.16 6.96
CA THR A 127 15.00 -10.95 7.99
C THR A 127 14.02 -11.80 8.82
N PHE A 128 12.73 -11.46 8.89
CA PHE A 128 11.74 -12.33 9.53
C PHE A 128 11.48 -13.62 8.75
N ASP A 129 11.60 -13.63 7.42
CA ASP A 129 11.40 -14.84 6.61
C ASP A 129 12.52 -15.87 6.81
N VAL A 130 13.71 -15.45 7.25
CA VAL A 130 14.80 -16.35 7.68
C VAL A 130 14.69 -16.74 9.16
N MET A 131 14.00 -15.95 9.99
CA MET A 131 13.85 -16.24 11.41
C MET A 131 12.62 -17.10 11.74
N VAL A 132 11.57 -17.07 10.92
CA VAL A 132 10.31 -17.80 11.17
C VAL A 132 9.92 -18.64 9.95
N SER A 133 10.17 -19.94 10.01
CA SER A 133 9.76 -20.91 8.96
C SER A 133 8.28 -21.29 9.12
N ASN A 134 7.43 -20.83 8.20
CA ASN A 134 6.03 -21.25 8.09
C ASN A 134 5.82 -22.49 7.18
N ARG A 135 6.88 -22.96 6.50
CA ARG A 135 6.77 -23.94 5.41
C ARG A 135 7.39 -25.30 5.74
N ASN A 136 8.40 -25.34 6.61
CA ASN A 136 8.99 -26.58 7.08
C ASN A 136 9.11 -26.52 8.60
N CYS A 137 8.10 -27.04 9.30
CA CYS A 137 8.02 -27.09 10.77
C CYS A 137 8.97 -28.14 11.39
N THR A 138 9.93 -28.66 10.61
CA THR A 138 10.88 -29.68 11.06
C THR A 138 11.90 -29.16 12.06
N GLY A 139 11.95 -27.83 12.25
CA GLY A 139 12.82 -27.06 13.15
C GLY A 139 14.08 -27.81 13.55
N GLU A 140 15.18 -27.51 12.85
CA GLU A 140 16.41 -28.27 13.03
C GLU A 140 16.93 -28.14 14.48
N GLY A 141 17.09 -29.28 15.14
CA GLY A 141 17.53 -29.42 16.53
C GLY A 141 16.59 -30.28 17.39
N GLU A 142 17.15 -30.99 18.37
CA GLU A 142 16.39 -31.80 19.31
C GLU A 142 15.39 -30.92 20.11
N GLY A 143 14.11 -31.29 20.14
CA GLY A 143 13.06 -30.52 20.83
C GLY A 143 12.51 -29.30 20.09
N ARG A 144 12.97 -28.99 18.87
CA ARG A 144 12.54 -27.80 18.10
C ARG A 144 11.46 -28.12 17.07
N ARG A 145 10.31 -28.66 17.50
CA ARG A 145 9.17 -28.83 16.58
C ARG A 145 8.35 -27.54 16.52
N GLY A 146 8.07 -27.06 15.31
CA GLY A 146 7.07 -26.00 15.10
C GLY A 146 5.68 -26.52 15.49
N THR A 147 4.85 -25.66 16.07
CA THR A 147 3.49 -26.03 16.53
C THR A 147 2.48 -26.22 15.40
N GLY A 148 2.85 -25.91 14.15
CA GLY A 148 1.96 -25.94 12.99
C GLY A 148 0.85 -24.87 13.00
N GLY A 149 0.76 -24.06 14.07
CA GLY A 149 -0.16 -22.94 14.19
C GLY A 149 0.44 -21.63 13.67
N PHE A 150 -0.43 -20.67 13.32
CA PHE A 150 0.04 -19.32 13.02
C PHE A 150 0.72 -18.72 14.25
N PRO A 151 1.90 -18.10 14.10
CA PRO A 151 2.58 -17.45 15.21
C PRO A 151 1.71 -16.35 15.81
N THR A 152 1.67 -16.29 17.14
CA THR A 152 1.10 -15.17 17.89
C THR A 152 2.19 -14.14 18.15
N SER A 153 1.84 -12.89 18.45
CA SER A 153 2.84 -11.87 18.84
C SER A 153 3.72 -12.34 20.02
N THR A 154 3.14 -13.12 20.93
CA THR A 154 3.83 -13.75 22.06
C THR A 154 4.75 -14.90 21.67
N SER A 155 4.54 -15.58 20.55
CA SER A 155 5.43 -16.65 20.08
C SER A 155 6.65 -16.13 19.32
N VAL A 156 6.56 -14.91 18.76
CA VAL A 156 7.66 -14.27 18.02
C VAL A 156 8.52 -13.39 18.93
N ASN A 157 7.91 -12.73 19.92
CA ASN A 157 8.61 -11.90 20.90
C ASN A 157 8.70 -12.60 22.27
N GLN A 158 9.30 -13.79 22.32
CA GLN A 158 9.62 -14.42 23.60
C GLN A 158 10.86 -13.74 24.19
N CYS A 159 10.65 -12.67 24.97
CA CYS A 159 11.68 -12.18 25.87
C CYS A 159 11.76 -13.18 27.04
N SER A 160 12.95 -13.72 27.37
CA SER A 160 13.10 -14.53 28.58
C SER A 160 12.75 -13.67 29.80
N SER A 161 11.88 -14.19 30.65
CA SER A 161 11.23 -13.46 31.75
C SER A 161 12.15 -13.10 32.92
N GLU A 162 13.47 -13.12 32.74
CA GLU A 162 14.44 -12.73 33.77
C GLU A 162 15.17 -11.41 33.47
N SER A 163 15.17 -10.91 32.22
CA SER A 163 15.78 -9.60 31.90
C SER A 163 14.95 -8.70 30.98
N GLY A 164 13.81 -9.18 30.44
CA GLY A 164 12.85 -8.35 29.71
C GLY A 164 13.35 -7.72 28.41
N ARG A 165 14.55 -8.10 27.92
CA ARG A 165 15.11 -7.58 26.66
C ARG A 165 15.00 -8.64 25.57
N CYS A 166 14.23 -8.34 24.54
CA CYS A 166 14.14 -9.18 23.34
C CYS A 166 15.37 -8.96 22.44
N MET A 167 15.92 -10.05 21.93
CA MET A 167 17.11 -10.07 21.08
C MET A 167 16.71 -9.96 19.60
N LEU A 168 16.30 -8.77 19.18
CA LEU A 168 16.28 -8.38 17.77
C LEU A 168 16.88 -6.97 17.71
N GLN A 169 18.15 -6.88 17.34
CA GLN A 169 18.80 -5.67 16.84
C GLN A 169 18.81 -5.73 15.31
#